data_AF-Q4LBD5-F1
#
_entry.id   AF-Q4LBD5-F1
#
_cell.length_a   1.000
_cell.length_b   1.000
_cell.length_c   1.000
_cell.angle_alpha   90.00
_cell.angle_beta   90.00
_cell.angle_gamma   90.00
#
_symmetry.space_group_name_H-M   'P 1'
#
loop_
_entity.id
_entity.type
_entity.pdbx_description
1 polymer ?
#
loop_
_entity_poly.entity_id
_entity_poly.type
_entity_poly.pdbx_seq_one_letter_code
_entity_poly.pdbx_strand_id
1 'polypeptide(L)' 'TRRTKDAAQTFRANLNNLRGYYNQSEAGSHTVQEMYGCDVGPDGRLLRGYSQYGYDGRD' A
#
# COMPACT_ATOMS: atom_id res chain seq x y z
N THR A 1 -14.94 1.36 -8.65
CA THR A 1 -15.87 2.08 -7.75
C THR A 1 -15.26 3.42 -7.34
N ARG A 2 -15.90 4.28 -6.53
CA ARG A 2 -15.30 5.56 -6.09
C ARG A 2 -14.00 5.33 -5.31
N ARG A 3 -14.02 4.44 -4.31
CA ARG A 3 -12.87 4.11 -3.47
C ARG A 3 -11.63 3.67 -4.27
N THR A 4 -11.81 2.88 -5.33
CA THR A 4 -10.67 2.43 -6.17
C THR A 4 -10.03 3.58 -6.95
N LYS A 5 -10.80 4.62 -7.30
CA LYS A 5 -10.26 5.82 -7.97
C LYS A 5 -9.46 6.66 -6.97
N ASP A 6 -9.98 6.84 -5.76
CA ASP A 6 -9.28 7.59 -4.70
C ASP A 6 -7.96 6.90 -4.34
N ALA A 7 -7.98 5.58 -4.15
CA ALA A 7 -6.79 4.78 -3.89
C ALA A 7 -5.75 4.93 -5.02
N ALA A 8 -6.16 4.87 -6.29
CA ALA A 8 -5.23 5.03 -7.41
C ALA A 8 -4.53 6.40 -7.41
N GLN A 9 -5.23 7.48 -7.03
CA GLN A 9 -4.60 8.80 -6.88
C GLN A 9 -3.61 8.82 -5.71
N THR A 10 -3.98 8.20 -4.57
CA THR A 10 -3.09 8.07 -3.42
C THR A 10 -1.81 7.28 -3.74
N PHE A 11 -1.91 6.10 -4.38
CA PHE A 11 -0.73 5.31 -4.77
C PHE A 11 0.17 6.05 -5.76
N ARG A 12 -0.41 6.83 -6.69
CA ARG A 12 0.36 7.67 -7.60
C ARG A 12 1.16 8.74 -6.85
N ALA A 13 0.54 9.41 -5.87
CA ALA A 13 1.24 10.39 -5.04
C ALA A 13 2.34 9.73 -4.19
N ASN A 14 2.06 8.56 -3.61
CA ASN A 14 3.02 7.81 -2.80
C ASN A 14 4.25 7.38 -3.60
N LEU A 15 4.09 6.93 -4.84
CA LEU A 15 5.21 6.60 -5.73
C LEU A 15 6.14 7.80 -5.94
N ASN A 16 5.59 8.99 -6.17
CA ASN A 16 6.38 10.21 -6.33
C ASN A 16 7.12 10.60 -5.05
N ASN A 17 6.45 10.49 -3.89
CA ASN A 17 7.04 10.82 -2.59
C ASN A 17 8.18 9.86 -2.25
N LEU A 18 7.96 8.54 -2.37
CA LEU A 18 8.95 7.51 -2.04
C LEU A 18 10.18 7.60 -2.96
N ARG A 19 9.98 7.86 -4.26
CA ARG A 19 11.07 8.12 -5.19
C ARG A 19 11.97 9.27 -4.71
N GLY A 20 11.35 10.34 -4.21
CA GLY A 20 12.06 11.47 -3.61
C GLY A 20 12.80 11.11 -2.32
N TYR A 21 12.14 10.37 -1.41
CA TYR A 21 12.75 9.96 -0.14
C TYR A 21 13.96 9.06 -0.30
N TYR A 22 13.94 8.17 -1.28
CA TYR A 22 15.05 7.27 -1.57
C TYR A 22 16.06 7.84 -2.59
N ASN A 23 15.92 9.12 -2.98
CA ASN A 23 16.78 9.79 -3.97
C ASN A 23 16.94 9.01 -5.27
N GLN A 24 15.84 8.41 -5.76
CA GLN A 24 15.84 7.56 -6.96
C GLN A 24 15.62 8.39 -8.23
N SER A 25 16.20 7.92 -9.34
CA SER A 25 16.08 8.57 -10.66
C SER A 25 14.66 8.47 -11.22
N GLU A 26 14.26 9.44 -12.05
CA GLU A 26 12.89 9.47 -12.60
C GLU A 26 12.54 8.32 -13.55
N ALA A 27 13.54 7.79 -14.27
CA ALA A 27 13.33 6.75 -15.28
C ALA A 27 13.15 5.33 -14.68
N GLY A 28 13.29 5.18 -13.36
CA GLY A 28 13.14 3.90 -12.69
C GLY A 28 11.67 3.47 -12.57
N SER A 29 11.42 2.17 -12.73
CA SER A 29 10.13 1.58 -12.35
C SER A 29 10.16 1.20 -10.86
N HIS A 30 9.10 1.55 -10.14
CA HIS A 30 8.97 1.31 -8.71
C HIS A 30 7.60 0.74 -8.38
N THR A 31 7.53 -0.01 -7.28
CA THR A 31 6.31 -0.69 -6.84
C THR A 31 5.97 -0.30 -5.41
N VAL A 32 4.74 0.12 -5.17
CA VAL A 32 4.16 0.28 -3.83
C VAL A 32 3.05 -0.75 -3.66
N GLN A 33 3.10 -1.52 -2.58
CA GLN A 33 2.14 -2.56 -2.25
C GLN A 33 1.50 -2.24 -0.90
N GLU A 34 0.22 -2.57 -0.75
CA GLU A 34 -0.52 -2.47 0.51
C GLU A 34 -1.32 -3.76 0.71
N MET A 35 -1.21 -4.36 1.88
CA MET A 35 -2.08 -5.44 2.33
C MET A 35 -2.84 -4.97 3.56
N TYR A 36 -4.16 -4.87 3.45
CA TYR A 36 -5.03 -4.54 4.56
C TYR A 36 -6.19 -5.52 4.67
N GLY A 37 -6.66 -5.75 5.88
CA GLY A 37 -7.76 -6.66 6.16
C GLY A 37 -7.81 -7.12 7.61
N CYS A 38 -8.65 -8.10 7.87
CA CYS A 38 -8.78 -8.69 9.18
C CYS A 38 -9.21 -10.16 9.11
N ASP A 39 -8.77 -10.92 10.11
CA ASP A 39 -9.21 -12.27 10.38
C ASP A 39 -10.35 -12.23 11.39
N VAL A 40 -11.45 -12.91 11.07
CA VAL A 40 -12.64 -13.02 11.92
C VAL A 40 -12.85 -14.49 12.28
N GLY A 41 -13.00 -14.76 13.57
CA GLY A 41 -13.17 -16.11 14.10
C GLY A 41 -14.55 -16.71 13.78
N PRO A 42 -14.73 -18.02 14.00
CA PRO A 42 -16.01 -18.69 13.80
C PRO A 42 -17.16 -18.12 14.66
N ASP A 43 -16.83 -17.47 15.79
CA ASP A 43 -17.76 -16.78 16.66
C ASP A 43 -18.07 -15.33 16.23
N GLY A 44 -17.58 -14.93 15.05
CA GLY A 44 -17.76 -13.59 14.48
C GLY A 44 -16.90 -12.52 15.15
N ARG A 45 -15.98 -12.87 16.05
CA ARG A 45 -15.12 -11.91 16.73
C ARG A 45 -13.85 -11.64 15.95
N LEU A 46 -13.38 -10.39 16.02
CA LEU A 46 -12.10 -9.98 15.44
C LEU A 46 -10.96 -10.74 16.11
N LEU A 47 -10.13 -11.41 15.31
CA LEU A 47 -8.93 -12.09 15.78
C LEU A 47 -7.67 -11.26 15.52
N ARG A 48 -7.56 -10.69 14.31
CA ARG A 48 -6.37 -9.94 13.91
C ARG A 48 -6.75 -8.90 12.86
N GLY A 49 -6.24 -7.69 13.01
CA GLY A 49 -6.20 -6.71 11.92
C GLY A 49 -4.81 -6.66 11.32
N TYR A 50 -4.71 -6.38 10.03
CA TYR A 50 -3.44 -6.11 9.37
C TYR A 50 -3.56 -4.90 8.43
N SER A 51 -2.50 -4.12 8.41
CA SER A 51 -2.25 -3.03 7.46
C SER A 51 -0.73 -2.97 7.28
N GLN A 52 -0.25 -3.43 6.13
CA GLN A 52 1.16 -3.58 5.82
C GLN A 52 1.44 -2.89 4.48
N TYR A 53 2.59 -2.24 4.39
CA TYR A 53 3.07 -1.57 3.19
C TYR A 53 4.37 -2.21 2.75
N GLY A 54 4.61 -2.23 1.44
CA GLY A 54 5.89 -2.61 0.88
C GLY A 54 6.30 -1.66 -0.24
N TYR A 55 7.60 -1.40 -0.35
CA TYR A 55 8.20 -0.61 -1.42
C TYR A 55 9.33 -1.40 -2.10
N ASP A 56 9.24 -1.54 -3.42
CA ASP A 56 10.16 -2.34 -4.23
C ASP A 56 10.38 -3.77 -3.67
N GLY A 57 9.28 -4.37 -3.18
CA GLY A 57 9.26 -5.73 -2.64
C GLY A 57 9.83 -5.90 -1.24
N ARG A 58 10.02 -4.80 -0.50
CA ARG A 58 10.51 -4.81 0.88
C ARG A 58 9.52 -4.14 1.83
N ASP A 59 9.42 -4.69 3.04
CA ASP A 59 8.69 -4.10 4.16
C ASP A 59 9.37 -2.82 4.68
#